data_AF-A0A2E5ZV48-F1
#
_entry.id   AF-A0A2E5ZV48-F1
#
_cell.length_a   1.000
_cell.length_b   1.000
_cell.length_c   1.000
_cell.angle_alpha   90.00
_cell.angle_beta   90.00
_cell.angle_gamma   90.00
#
_symmetry.space_group_name_H-M   'P 1'
#
loop_
_entity.id
_entity.type
_entity.pdbx_description
1 polymer ?
#
loop_
_entity_poly.entity_id
_entity_poly.type
_entity_poly.pdbx_seq_one_letter_code
_entity_poly.pdbx_strand_id
1 'polypeptide(L)'
;MNLCHHISGIFFFSLIFVISSVSSETLEYEELKIGYGEDFTISNSEVWLDGDILVDGNLSIENSHINVNRSIDLTVSEIRINSTGELRISNSTISTIGNDTLSYSMYTIVSDAGSLIISNSSIDYSMIWLVSGEATIEDTLLDGQSIVNYGIFSEDTILNMDNISISNYTLGLRSIGTIPVQNQVIFSNCTSWMTQEWWINFTAMDTSTNLPVDGFQIRQWDNDGTMLGSWNWAKEYEINSLGQRINHIANFTAFANFGIAHVDDAWSQVITDNTAIIRYFNLNVSAIEYKSAEVYASGKLWEPGQVVPKWSHINVLVTINNPTDYNFSNLFLNMDINNNQGFARDSIVLPPNEETVGNISWQASIEGPLSLRITTNLEIALLADNSTLSLSKFVEVGSKSADDKESGNMFALFVILMILTLCSYIIYSGAEDADELSEEDISLASENRDSKDDNSDEEE
;
A
#
# COMPACT_ATOMS: atom_id res chain seq x y z
N MET A 1 -32.48 13.80 -82.51
CA MET A 1 -32.27 12.65 -81.60
C MET A 1 -30.86 12.13 -81.86
N ASN A 2 -29.83 12.70 -81.20
CA ASN A 2 -28.42 12.24 -81.25
C ASN A 2 -27.50 13.02 -80.29
N LEU A 3 -27.94 14.14 -79.71
CA LEU A 3 -27.14 14.89 -78.72
C LEU A 3 -27.04 14.19 -77.37
N CYS A 4 -28.10 13.47 -76.93
CA CYS A 4 -28.12 12.73 -75.66
C CYS A 4 -27.16 11.52 -75.64
N HIS A 5 -26.93 10.85 -76.78
CA HIS A 5 -26.01 9.72 -76.84
C HIS A 5 -24.54 10.16 -76.81
N HIS A 6 -24.19 11.30 -77.39
CA HIS A 6 -22.82 11.83 -77.31
C HIS A 6 -22.45 12.32 -75.91
N ILE A 7 -23.38 12.97 -75.20
CA ILE A 7 -23.13 13.43 -73.82
C ILE A 7 -23.02 12.25 -72.85
N SER A 8 -23.88 11.22 -73.00
CA SER A 8 -23.80 9.98 -72.21
C SER A 8 -22.52 9.19 -72.48
N GLY A 9 -22.05 9.16 -73.72
CA GLY A 9 -20.82 8.46 -74.10
C GLY A 9 -19.57 9.15 -73.56
N ILE A 10 -19.52 10.48 -73.57
CA ILE A 10 -18.41 11.27 -72.99
C ILE A 10 -18.36 11.07 -71.48
N PHE A 11 -19.51 11.04 -70.80
CA PHE A 11 -19.57 10.82 -69.34
C PHE A 11 -19.11 9.41 -68.94
N PHE A 12 -19.50 8.39 -69.72
CA PHE A 12 -19.02 7.02 -69.51
C PHE A 12 -17.51 6.87 -69.79
N PHE A 13 -17.01 7.50 -70.85
CA PHE A 13 -15.58 7.46 -71.16
C PHE A 13 -14.74 8.25 -70.15
N SER A 14 -15.23 9.39 -69.64
CA SER A 14 -14.55 10.13 -68.58
C SER A 14 -14.55 9.34 -67.27
N LEU A 15 -15.65 8.66 -66.93
CA LEU A 15 -15.73 7.82 -65.74
C LEU A 15 -14.78 6.61 -65.84
N ILE A 16 -14.70 5.96 -67.01
CA ILE A 16 -13.76 4.85 -67.23
C ILE A 16 -12.31 5.33 -67.19
N PHE A 17 -11.99 6.50 -67.75
CA PHE A 17 -10.64 7.06 -67.67
C PHE A 17 -10.23 7.41 -66.24
N VAL A 18 -11.14 7.98 -65.44
CA VAL A 18 -10.93 8.30 -64.02
C VAL A 18 -10.77 7.03 -63.18
N ILE A 19 -11.52 5.97 -63.45
CA ILE A 19 -11.39 4.68 -62.75
C ILE A 19 -10.10 3.96 -63.15
N SER A 20 -9.65 4.07 -64.41
CA SER A 20 -8.42 3.44 -64.88
C SER A 20 -7.12 4.15 -64.45
N SER A 21 -7.21 5.36 -63.91
CA SER A 21 -6.06 6.14 -63.43
C SER A 21 -5.81 6.05 -61.93
N VAL A 22 -6.64 5.32 -61.18
CA VAL A 22 -6.43 5.05 -59.76
C VAL A 22 -5.94 3.60 -59.64
N SER A 23 -4.64 3.38 -59.83
CA SER A 23 -3.99 2.13 -59.43
C SER A 23 -3.44 2.31 -58.02
N SER A 24 -3.99 1.57 -57.05
CA SER A 24 -3.34 1.42 -55.75
C SER A 24 -2.12 0.52 -55.91
N GLU A 25 -0.94 0.98 -55.48
CA GLU A 25 0.24 0.13 -55.39
C GLU A 25 0.15 -0.71 -54.11
N THR A 26 0.32 -2.04 -54.24
CA THR A 26 0.41 -2.92 -53.07
C THR A 26 1.87 -2.94 -52.60
N LEU A 27 2.10 -2.53 -51.36
CA LEU A 27 3.41 -2.54 -50.69
C LEU A 27 3.38 -3.55 -49.55
N GLU A 28 4.45 -4.34 -49.40
CA GLU A 28 4.58 -5.32 -48.32
C GLU A 28 5.85 -5.02 -47.52
N TYR A 29 5.71 -4.89 -46.21
CA TYR A 29 6.81 -4.63 -45.28
C TYR A 29 6.78 -5.64 -44.13
N GLU A 30 7.90 -6.33 -43.93
CA GLU A 30 8.15 -7.04 -42.67
C GLU A 30 8.57 -6.05 -41.58
N GLU A 31 9.30 -5.00 -41.96
CA GLU A 31 9.70 -3.88 -41.10
C GLU A 31 9.99 -2.67 -41.99
N LEU A 32 9.53 -1.48 -41.60
CA LEU A 32 9.83 -0.22 -42.29
C LEU A 32 10.59 0.71 -41.35
N LYS A 33 11.84 1.04 -41.69
CA LYS A 33 12.68 1.96 -40.92
C LYS A 33 12.90 3.25 -41.68
N ILE A 34 12.56 4.38 -41.07
CA ILE A 34 12.82 5.73 -41.58
C ILE A 34 13.90 6.36 -40.69
N GLY A 35 15.11 6.50 -41.24
CA GLY A 35 16.26 6.99 -40.50
C GLY A 35 16.20 8.49 -40.20
N TYR A 36 17.01 8.93 -39.24
CA TYR A 36 17.12 10.34 -38.89
C TYR A 36 17.49 11.22 -40.11
N GLY A 37 16.68 12.25 -40.35
CA GLY A 37 16.84 13.17 -41.47
C GLY A 37 16.38 12.63 -42.82
N GLU A 38 15.79 11.43 -42.86
CA GLU A 38 15.12 10.91 -44.04
C GLU A 38 13.68 11.42 -44.11
N ASP A 39 13.22 11.72 -45.33
CA ASP A 39 11.83 12.04 -45.64
C ASP A 39 11.26 10.95 -46.54
N PHE A 40 10.21 10.26 -46.08
CA PHE A 40 9.57 9.18 -46.83
C PHE A 40 8.06 9.40 -46.91
N THR A 41 7.50 9.11 -48.08
CA THR A 41 6.06 9.26 -48.34
C THR A 41 5.49 8.00 -48.97
N ILE A 42 4.45 7.45 -48.34
CA ILE A 42 3.59 6.42 -48.90
C ILE A 42 2.28 7.10 -49.31
N SER A 43 1.87 6.95 -50.58
CA SER A 43 0.66 7.61 -51.05
C SER A 43 -0.12 6.77 -52.04
N ASN A 44 -1.44 6.74 -51.91
CA ASN A 44 -2.34 6.00 -52.79
C ASN A 44 -1.97 4.50 -52.87
N SER A 45 -1.67 3.91 -51.72
CA SER A 45 -1.16 2.53 -51.62
C SER A 45 -2.02 1.67 -50.70
N GLU A 46 -1.96 0.36 -50.93
CA GLU A 46 -2.40 -0.67 -50.00
C GLU A 46 -1.15 -1.28 -49.38
N VAL A 47 -0.93 -1.05 -48.09
CA VAL A 47 0.26 -1.46 -47.36
C VAL A 47 -0.07 -2.67 -46.50
N TRP A 48 0.72 -3.73 -46.59
CA TRP A 48 0.68 -4.88 -45.71
C TRP A 48 1.90 -4.85 -44.80
N LEU A 49 1.66 -4.78 -43.50
CA LEU A 49 2.69 -4.71 -42.47
C LEU A 49 2.63 -5.97 -41.60
N ASP A 50 3.67 -6.80 -41.67
CA ASP A 50 3.83 -8.02 -40.86
C ASP A 50 4.80 -7.84 -39.68
N GLY A 51 5.12 -6.59 -39.31
CA GLY A 51 6.00 -6.24 -38.18
C GLY A 51 5.95 -4.74 -37.88
N ASP A 52 7.09 -4.11 -37.61
CA ASP A 52 7.11 -2.75 -37.06
C ASP A 52 7.40 -1.67 -38.11
N ILE A 53 6.88 -0.46 -37.88
CA ILE A 53 7.35 0.76 -38.52
C ILE A 53 8.11 1.56 -37.46
N LEU A 54 9.39 1.86 -37.71
CA LEU A 54 10.21 2.69 -36.82
C LEU A 54 10.56 4.02 -37.50
N VAL A 55 10.20 5.12 -36.87
CA VAL A 55 10.30 6.47 -37.44
C VAL A 55 11.25 7.34 -36.60
N ASP A 56 12.47 7.53 -37.09
CA ASP A 56 13.46 8.49 -36.57
C ASP A 56 13.54 9.78 -37.43
N GLY A 57 13.10 9.71 -38.69
CA GLY A 57 12.95 10.83 -39.63
C GLY A 57 11.48 11.25 -39.81
N ASN A 58 11.09 11.64 -41.03
CA ASN A 58 9.71 12.04 -41.33
C ASN A 58 9.03 11.01 -42.22
N LEU A 59 7.92 10.45 -41.74
CA LEU A 59 7.06 9.53 -42.49
C LEU A 59 5.71 10.19 -42.75
N SER A 60 5.31 10.30 -44.02
CA SER A 60 3.95 10.70 -44.41
C SER A 60 3.22 9.55 -45.09
N ILE A 61 2.02 9.23 -44.60
CA ILE A 61 1.14 8.23 -45.19
C ILE A 61 -0.16 8.92 -45.59
N GLU A 62 -0.47 8.90 -46.88
CA GLU A 62 -1.53 9.71 -47.46
C GLU A 62 -2.45 8.88 -48.36
N ASN A 63 -3.76 9.04 -48.23
CA ASN A 63 -4.74 8.39 -49.12
C ASN A 63 -4.52 6.88 -49.27
N SER A 64 -4.13 6.21 -48.18
CA SER A 64 -3.66 4.82 -48.20
C SER A 64 -4.46 3.95 -47.25
N HIS A 65 -4.42 2.64 -47.49
CA HIS A 65 -4.96 1.65 -46.56
C HIS A 65 -3.80 0.81 -46.03
N ILE A 66 -3.61 0.81 -44.72
CA ILE A 66 -2.59 0.01 -44.04
C ILE A 66 -3.27 -1.16 -43.34
N ASN A 67 -2.87 -2.36 -43.70
CA ASN A 67 -3.24 -3.59 -43.03
C ASN A 67 -2.08 -4.02 -42.13
N VAL A 68 -2.28 -3.93 -40.82
CA VAL A 68 -1.29 -4.29 -39.82
C VAL A 68 -1.62 -5.67 -39.29
N ASN A 69 -0.84 -6.67 -39.69
CA ASN A 69 -0.87 -7.99 -39.11
C ASN A 69 0.04 -8.02 -37.87
N ARG A 70 -0.27 -8.94 -36.95
CA ARG A 70 0.67 -9.26 -35.88
C ARG A 70 1.93 -9.84 -36.48
N SER A 71 3.06 -9.47 -35.87
CA SER A 71 4.34 -10.07 -36.16
C SER A 71 4.31 -11.59 -36.06
N ILE A 72 5.18 -12.25 -36.83
CA ILE A 72 5.27 -13.72 -36.92
C ILE A 72 5.56 -14.36 -35.54
N ASP A 73 6.16 -13.60 -34.61
CA ASP A 73 6.44 -14.03 -33.23
C ASP A 73 5.25 -13.82 -32.26
N LEU A 74 4.09 -13.40 -32.76
CA LEU A 74 2.84 -13.13 -32.03
C LEU A 74 2.93 -11.96 -31.04
N THR A 75 3.95 -11.12 -31.15
CA THR A 75 4.00 -9.85 -30.43
C THR A 75 3.06 -8.82 -31.09
N VAL A 76 2.81 -7.72 -30.38
CA VAL A 76 1.96 -6.64 -30.89
C VAL A 76 2.83 -5.78 -31.80
N SER A 77 2.45 -5.67 -33.07
CA SER A 77 3.17 -4.82 -34.03
C SER A 77 3.07 -3.35 -33.62
N GLU A 78 4.14 -2.60 -33.82
CA GLU A 78 4.21 -1.19 -33.44
C GLU A 78 4.48 -0.28 -34.65
N ILE A 79 3.73 0.82 -34.72
CA ILE A 79 4.12 1.99 -35.51
C ILE A 79 4.73 2.97 -34.50
N ARG A 80 6.06 2.92 -34.35
CA ARG A 80 6.81 3.62 -33.32
C ARG A 80 7.51 4.86 -33.88
N ILE A 81 7.26 5.98 -33.23
CA ILE A 81 7.83 7.29 -33.52
C ILE A 81 8.79 7.61 -32.38
N ASN A 82 10.07 7.73 -32.69
CA ASN A 82 11.09 8.07 -31.71
C ASN A 82 11.18 9.59 -31.56
N SER A 83 11.95 10.04 -30.56
CA SER A 83 12.06 11.46 -30.18
C SER A 83 12.44 12.45 -31.29
N THR A 84 13.08 11.99 -32.37
CA THR A 84 13.44 12.84 -33.51
C THR A 84 12.47 12.72 -34.69
N GLY A 85 11.55 11.76 -34.62
CA GLY A 85 10.69 11.39 -35.73
C GLY A 85 9.38 12.17 -35.77
N GLU A 86 8.81 12.25 -36.97
CA GLU A 86 7.46 12.73 -37.21
C GLU A 86 6.70 11.73 -38.08
N LEU A 87 5.49 11.37 -37.64
CA LEU A 87 4.54 10.60 -38.43
C LEU A 87 3.32 11.44 -38.77
N ARG A 88 3.01 11.55 -40.06
CA ARG A 88 1.78 12.13 -40.59
C ARG A 88 0.92 11.05 -41.24
N ILE A 89 -0.30 10.88 -40.77
CA ILE A 89 -1.31 10.01 -41.38
C ILE A 89 -2.46 10.89 -41.85
N SER A 90 -2.78 10.86 -43.13
CA SER A 90 -3.87 11.67 -43.70
C SER A 90 -4.72 10.88 -44.67
N ASN A 91 -6.05 11.09 -44.61
CA ASN A 91 -7.02 10.44 -45.50
C ASN A 91 -6.84 8.92 -45.61
N SER A 92 -6.47 8.26 -44.51
CA SER A 92 -6.02 6.87 -44.54
C SER A 92 -6.83 6.00 -43.59
N THR A 93 -6.86 4.70 -43.89
CA THR A 93 -7.41 3.70 -42.98
C THR A 93 -6.26 2.84 -42.47
N ILE A 94 -6.21 2.59 -41.17
CA ILE A 94 -5.32 1.60 -40.56
C ILE A 94 -6.21 0.56 -39.89
N SER A 95 -6.07 -0.69 -40.31
CA SER A 95 -6.88 -1.79 -39.83
C SER A 95 -6.05 -3.07 -39.76
N THR A 96 -6.68 -4.17 -39.38
CA THR A 96 -6.08 -5.50 -39.36
C THR A 96 -7.08 -6.52 -39.87
N ILE A 97 -6.62 -7.64 -40.42
CA ILE A 97 -7.51 -8.78 -40.68
C ILE A 97 -7.73 -9.53 -39.36
N GLY A 98 -8.77 -9.12 -38.65
CA GLY A 98 -9.09 -9.65 -37.33
C GLY A 98 -9.38 -11.15 -37.31
N ASN A 99 -8.80 -11.83 -36.32
CA ASN A 99 -9.39 -13.01 -35.70
C ASN A 99 -10.02 -12.51 -34.39
N ASP A 100 -11.35 -12.46 -34.32
CA ASP A 100 -12.18 -11.83 -33.26
C ASP A 100 -12.04 -12.47 -31.85
N THR A 101 -10.98 -13.24 -31.60
CA THR A 101 -10.80 -14.04 -30.39
C THR A 101 -9.86 -13.41 -29.35
N LEU A 102 -9.25 -12.26 -29.66
CA LEU A 102 -8.26 -11.61 -28.79
C LEU A 102 -8.81 -10.32 -28.17
N SER A 103 -8.70 -10.21 -26.85
CA SER A 103 -9.18 -9.05 -26.06
C SER A 103 -8.18 -7.90 -25.95
N TYR A 104 -7.11 -7.87 -26.75
CA TYR A 104 -6.01 -6.87 -26.68
C TYR A 104 -5.81 -6.18 -28.02
N SER A 105 -5.10 -5.03 -28.06
CA SER A 105 -4.78 -4.34 -29.31
C SER A 105 -3.99 -5.23 -30.26
N MET A 106 -4.34 -5.19 -31.55
CA MET A 106 -3.65 -5.98 -32.59
C MET A 106 -2.33 -5.33 -33.00
N TYR A 107 -2.30 -3.99 -32.94
CA TYR A 107 -1.11 -3.16 -33.11
C TYR A 107 -1.23 -1.90 -32.26
N THR A 108 -0.12 -1.19 -32.06
CA THR A 108 -0.10 0.06 -31.30
C THR A 108 0.62 1.14 -32.10
N ILE A 109 0.07 2.36 -32.12
CA ILE A 109 0.79 3.55 -32.58
C ILE A 109 1.46 4.16 -31.36
N VAL A 110 2.78 4.18 -31.33
CA VAL A 110 3.57 4.65 -30.18
C VAL A 110 4.33 5.90 -30.56
N SER A 111 4.22 6.97 -29.78
CA SER A 111 5.10 8.14 -29.86
C SER A 111 5.87 8.30 -28.56
N ASP A 112 7.19 8.23 -28.63
CA ASP A 112 8.12 8.44 -27.53
C ASP A 112 8.91 9.73 -27.75
N ALA A 113 8.34 10.83 -27.25
CA ALA A 113 8.78 12.21 -27.43
C ALA A 113 8.80 12.72 -28.89
N GLY A 114 8.21 11.98 -29.83
CA GLY A 114 8.11 12.35 -31.24
C GLY A 114 6.90 13.24 -31.58
N SER A 115 6.69 13.49 -32.87
CA SER A 115 5.54 14.24 -33.42
C SER A 115 4.57 13.30 -34.14
N LEU A 116 3.30 13.29 -33.72
CA LEU A 116 2.24 12.52 -34.37
C LEU A 116 1.14 13.45 -34.90
N ILE A 117 0.80 13.32 -36.18
CA ILE A 117 -0.28 14.09 -36.80
C ILE A 117 -1.19 13.11 -37.55
N ILE A 118 -2.45 13.03 -37.14
CA ILE A 118 -3.46 12.19 -37.79
C ILE A 118 -4.62 13.07 -38.23
N SER A 119 -5.04 12.94 -39.48
CA SER A 119 -6.15 13.72 -40.03
C SER A 119 -7.03 12.90 -40.95
N ASN A 120 -8.35 13.10 -40.90
CA ASN A 120 -9.31 12.52 -41.84
C ASN A 120 -9.16 11.00 -42.00
N SER A 121 -8.92 10.28 -40.90
CA SER A 121 -8.49 8.87 -40.94
C SER A 121 -9.39 7.96 -40.10
N SER A 122 -9.30 6.65 -40.35
CA SER A 122 -9.96 5.61 -39.54
C SER A 122 -8.90 4.65 -39.01
N ILE A 123 -8.94 4.35 -37.72
CA ILE A 123 -7.98 3.46 -37.06
C ILE A 123 -8.78 2.42 -36.27
N ASP A 124 -8.66 1.17 -36.69
CA ASP A 124 -9.39 0.05 -36.12
C ASP A 124 -8.43 -0.90 -35.39
N TYR A 125 -8.89 -1.53 -34.30
CA TYR A 125 -8.16 -2.54 -33.52
C TYR A 125 -6.82 -2.08 -32.89
N SER A 126 -6.63 -0.76 -32.73
CA SER A 126 -5.40 -0.17 -32.22
C SER A 126 -5.56 0.53 -30.88
N MET A 127 -4.43 0.78 -30.24
CA MET A 127 -4.28 1.80 -29.21
C MET A 127 -3.26 2.84 -29.69
N ILE A 128 -3.47 4.10 -29.32
CA ILE A 128 -2.47 5.16 -29.47
C ILE A 128 -1.81 5.39 -28.11
N TRP A 129 -0.50 5.19 -28.03
CA TRP A 129 0.33 5.39 -26.84
C TRP A 129 1.25 6.59 -27.04
N LEU A 130 1.09 7.63 -26.23
CA LEU A 130 1.87 8.87 -26.32
C LEU A 130 2.60 9.11 -25.01
N VAL A 131 3.92 9.29 -25.08
CA VAL A 131 4.77 9.69 -23.95
C VAL A 131 5.59 10.89 -24.39
N SER A 132 5.43 12.03 -23.73
CA SER A 132 6.07 13.30 -24.11
C SER A 132 5.76 13.73 -25.56
N GLY A 133 6.40 14.81 -26.03
CA GLY A 133 6.26 15.26 -27.42
C GLY A 133 4.91 15.91 -27.73
N GLU A 134 4.52 15.87 -29.00
CA GLU A 134 3.33 16.55 -29.51
C GLU A 134 2.49 15.61 -30.37
N ALA A 135 1.16 15.66 -30.19
CA ALA A 135 0.22 14.91 -30.99
C ALA A 135 -0.98 15.76 -31.39
N THR A 136 -1.35 15.73 -32.65
CA THR A 136 -2.56 16.37 -33.18
C THR A 136 -3.39 15.34 -33.92
N ILE A 137 -4.63 15.12 -33.47
CA ILE A 137 -5.55 14.16 -34.08
C ILE A 137 -6.84 14.89 -34.44
N GLU A 138 -7.17 14.90 -35.72
CA GLU A 138 -8.29 15.67 -36.25
C GLU A 138 -9.15 14.80 -37.20
N ASP A 139 -10.46 15.00 -37.19
CA ASP A 139 -11.40 14.34 -38.13
C ASP A 139 -11.21 12.82 -38.21
N THR A 140 -10.99 12.16 -37.07
CA THR A 140 -10.53 10.77 -37.00
C THR A 140 -11.51 9.87 -36.24
N LEU A 141 -11.71 8.65 -36.75
CA LEU A 141 -12.43 7.58 -36.07
C LEU A 141 -11.44 6.59 -35.46
N LEU A 142 -11.53 6.35 -34.15
CA LEU A 142 -10.81 5.31 -33.42
C LEU A 142 -11.80 4.25 -32.96
N ASP A 143 -11.71 3.03 -33.50
CA ASP A 143 -12.55 1.91 -33.12
C ASP A 143 -11.73 0.75 -32.52
N GLY A 144 -11.87 0.57 -31.21
CA GLY A 144 -11.20 -0.48 -30.47
C GLY A 144 -11.77 -1.87 -30.70
N GLN A 145 -12.92 -2.03 -31.36
CA GLN A 145 -13.52 -3.34 -31.65
C GLN A 145 -13.61 -4.26 -30.42
N SER A 146 -13.90 -3.68 -29.25
CA SER A 146 -14.02 -4.33 -27.94
C SER A 146 -12.69 -4.78 -27.30
N ILE A 147 -11.58 -4.09 -27.63
CA ILE A 147 -10.30 -4.24 -26.93
C ILE A 147 -10.44 -3.86 -25.45
N VAL A 148 -9.88 -4.70 -24.56
CA VAL A 148 -9.78 -4.45 -23.12
C VAL A 148 -8.53 -3.61 -22.84
N ASN A 149 -8.54 -2.36 -23.31
CA ASN A 149 -7.45 -1.40 -23.11
C ASN A 149 -7.93 0.06 -23.28
N TYR A 150 -6.99 0.98 -23.41
CA TYR A 150 -7.22 2.39 -23.73
C TYR A 150 -7.40 2.62 -25.24
N GLY A 151 -8.18 3.64 -25.62
CA GLY A 151 -8.16 4.17 -26.99
C GLY A 151 -6.91 5.02 -27.22
N ILE A 152 -6.75 6.03 -26.36
CA ILE A 152 -5.56 6.88 -26.32
C ILE A 152 -5.01 6.89 -24.89
N PHE A 153 -3.73 6.58 -24.74
CA PHE A 153 -2.93 6.83 -23.55
C PHE A 153 -2.00 8.01 -23.82
N SER A 154 -2.03 9.02 -22.95
CA SER A 154 -1.21 10.24 -23.06
C SER A 154 -0.54 10.55 -21.74
N GLU A 155 0.79 10.52 -21.74
CA GLU A 155 1.65 10.82 -20.60
C GLU A 155 2.52 12.03 -20.98
N ASP A 156 2.37 13.14 -20.27
CA ASP A 156 3.13 14.38 -20.50
C ASP A 156 3.19 14.87 -21.95
N THR A 157 2.18 14.53 -22.76
CA THR A 157 2.12 14.87 -24.19
C THR A 157 1.26 16.11 -24.40
N ILE A 158 1.72 17.01 -25.28
CA ILE A 158 0.87 18.09 -25.80
C ILE A 158 -0.09 17.48 -26.83
N LEU A 159 -1.28 17.05 -26.36
CA LEU A 159 -2.29 16.39 -27.17
C LEU A 159 -3.41 17.36 -27.55
N ASN A 160 -3.56 17.61 -28.86
CA ASN A 160 -4.68 18.35 -29.44
C ASN A 160 -5.61 17.39 -30.18
N MET A 161 -6.90 17.48 -29.87
CA MET A 161 -7.94 16.61 -30.42
C MET A 161 -9.10 17.44 -30.94
N ASP A 162 -9.44 17.30 -32.22
CA ASP A 162 -10.59 17.96 -32.83
C ASP A 162 -11.45 16.99 -33.65
N ASN A 163 -12.77 17.01 -33.45
CA ASN A 163 -13.73 16.19 -34.19
C ASN A 163 -13.34 14.69 -34.26
N ILE A 164 -13.07 14.09 -33.09
CA ILE A 164 -12.67 12.68 -32.96
C ILE A 164 -13.85 11.85 -32.42
N SER A 165 -14.06 10.65 -32.98
CA SER A 165 -14.92 9.63 -32.39
C SER A 165 -14.10 8.47 -31.87
N ILE A 166 -14.20 8.16 -30.57
CA ILE A 166 -13.49 7.07 -29.91
C ILE A 166 -14.52 6.05 -29.40
N SER A 167 -14.43 4.80 -29.87
CA SER A 167 -15.43 3.78 -29.56
C SER A 167 -14.88 2.41 -29.23
N ASN A 168 -15.66 1.63 -28.46
CA ASN A 168 -15.41 0.21 -28.19
C ASN A 168 -14.09 -0.08 -27.45
N TYR A 169 -13.74 0.75 -26.46
CA TYR A 169 -12.59 0.58 -25.56
C TYR A 169 -13.03 0.40 -24.11
N THR A 170 -12.15 -0.10 -23.23
CA THR A 170 -12.44 -0.04 -21.78
C THR A 170 -12.39 1.40 -21.27
N LEU A 171 -11.36 2.14 -21.66
CA LEU A 171 -11.22 3.56 -21.34
C LEU A 171 -10.89 4.33 -22.61
N GLY A 172 -11.72 5.30 -23.00
CA GLY A 172 -11.51 6.05 -24.25
C GLY A 172 -10.18 6.83 -24.26
N LEU A 173 -9.96 7.65 -23.23
CA LEU A 173 -8.76 8.48 -23.09
C LEU A 173 -8.22 8.41 -21.66
N ARG A 174 -6.94 8.08 -21.51
CA ARG A 174 -6.22 8.22 -20.25
C ARG A 174 -5.15 9.29 -20.40
N SER A 175 -5.22 10.34 -19.59
CA SER A 175 -4.21 11.40 -19.56
C SER A 175 -3.52 11.45 -18.21
N ILE A 176 -2.18 11.58 -18.23
CA ILE A 176 -1.33 11.80 -17.07
C ILE A 176 -0.47 13.04 -17.31
N GLY A 177 -0.46 13.95 -16.34
CA GLY A 177 0.50 15.04 -16.25
C GLY A 177 0.27 16.27 -17.14
N THR A 178 -0.42 16.13 -18.27
CA THR A 178 -0.82 17.24 -19.15
C THR A 178 -2.26 17.09 -19.63
N ILE A 179 -3.07 18.15 -19.48
CA ILE A 179 -4.47 18.15 -19.92
C ILE A 179 -4.54 18.24 -21.46
N PRO A 180 -5.19 17.28 -22.14
CA PRO A 180 -5.41 17.35 -23.58
C PRO A 180 -6.37 18.48 -23.95
N VAL A 181 -6.11 19.16 -25.07
CA VAL A 181 -7.07 20.09 -25.69
C VAL A 181 -8.08 19.27 -26.46
N GLN A 182 -9.36 19.39 -26.12
CA GLN A 182 -10.44 18.61 -26.72
C GLN A 182 -11.51 19.52 -27.31
N ASN A 183 -11.75 19.40 -28.61
CA ASN A 183 -12.87 20.02 -29.32
C ASN A 183 -13.67 18.93 -30.03
N GLN A 184 -14.99 18.89 -29.82
CA GLN A 184 -15.89 17.92 -30.48
C GLN A 184 -15.47 16.44 -30.39
N VAL A 185 -14.92 16.01 -29.24
CA VAL A 185 -14.55 14.60 -29.00
C VAL A 185 -15.76 13.82 -28.48
N ILE A 186 -16.06 12.69 -29.12
CA ILE A 186 -17.21 11.83 -28.81
C ILE A 186 -16.70 10.46 -28.37
N PHE A 187 -17.25 9.96 -27.26
CA PHE A 187 -16.98 8.61 -26.76
C PHE A 187 -18.24 7.74 -26.89
N SER A 188 -18.10 6.49 -27.34
CA SER A 188 -19.23 5.56 -27.41
C SER A 188 -18.84 4.13 -27.10
N ASN A 189 -19.71 3.40 -26.39
CA ASN A 189 -19.45 2.02 -25.97
C ASN A 189 -18.10 1.84 -25.22
N CYS A 190 -17.73 2.83 -24.39
CA CYS A 190 -16.61 2.71 -23.47
C CYS A 190 -17.10 2.54 -22.03
N THR A 191 -16.39 1.75 -21.21
CA THR A 191 -16.71 1.61 -19.77
C THR A 191 -16.54 2.94 -19.04
N SER A 192 -15.44 3.64 -19.35
CA SER A 192 -15.20 5.03 -18.96
C SER A 192 -14.76 5.83 -20.18
N TRP A 193 -15.20 7.09 -20.29
CA TRP A 193 -14.84 7.94 -21.42
C TRP A 193 -13.42 8.45 -21.28
N MET A 194 -13.10 9.07 -20.13
CA MET A 194 -11.74 9.55 -19.89
C MET A 194 -11.34 9.61 -18.42
N THR A 195 -10.04 9.63 -18.16
CA THR A 195 -9.45 9.98 -16.85
C THR A 195 -8.41 11.09 -17.02
N GLN A 196 -8.33 11.97 -16.01
CA GLN A 196 -7.21 12.89 -15.82
C GLN A 196 -6.46 12.51 -14.55
N GLU A 197 -5.15 12.32 -14.69
CA GLU A 197 -4.24 11.95 -13.62
C GLU A 197 -3.03 12.90 -13.62
N TRP A 198 -2.32 12.96 -12.50
CA TRP A 198 -1.23 13.91 -12.27
C TRP A 198 -0.06 13.27 -11.56
N TRP A 199 1.15 13.69 -11.92
CA TRP A 199 2.37 13.25 -11.24
C TRP A 199 2.43 13.76 -9.81
N ILE A 200 3.00 12.93 -8.95
CA ILE A 200 3.23 13.20 -7.55
C ILE A 200 4.67 12.83 -7.23
N ASN A 201 5.38 13.78 -6.63
CA ASN A 201 6.69 13.54 -6.06
C ASN A 201 6.64 13.72 -4.55
N PHE A 202 7.09 12.73 -3.79
CA PHE A 202 7.04 12.77 -2.33
C PHE A 202 8.42 13.10 -1.75
N THR A 203 8.44 13.93 -0.70
CA THR A 203 9.64 14.19 0.08
C THR A 203 9.30 14.20 1.55
N ALA A 204 9.92 13.31 2.31
CA ALA A 204 9.88 13.33 3.77
C ALA A 204 10.99 14.24 4.30
N MET A 205 10.66 15.13 5.23
CA MET A 205 11.56 16.12 5.82
C MET A 205 11.57 15.96 7.33
N ASP A 206 12.74 15.91 7.94
CA ASP A 206 12.86 16.00 9.39
C ASP A 206 12.71 17.47 9.82
N THR A 207 11.74 17.76 10.67
CA THR A 207 11.48 19.12 11.19
C THR A 207 12.63 19.68 12.02
N SER A 208 13.48 18.82 12.60
CA SER A 208 14.57 19.25 13.48
C SER A 208 15.80 19.71 12.71
N THR A 209 16.11 19.05 11.60
CA THR A 209 17.25 19.38 10.72
C THR A 209 16.85 20.15 9.47
N ASN A 210 15.56 20.09 9.10
CA ASN A 210 15.00 20.58 7.85
C ASN A 210 15.71 19.98 6.62
N LEU A 211 16.11 18.71 6.72
CA LEU A 211 16.74 17.93 5.65
C LEU A 211 15.83 16.78 5.20
N PRO A 212 15.95 16.32 3.94
CA PRO A 212 15.24 15.13 3.46
C PRO A 212 15.65 13.89 4.24
N VAL A 213 14.68 12.98 4.42
CA VAL A 213 14.86 11.71 5.11
C VAL A 213 14.54 10.56 4.15
N ASP A 214 15.52 9.69 3.94
CA ASP A 214 15.36 8.49 3.13
C ASP A 214 14.66 7.37 3.90
N GLY A 215 14.12 6.39 3.17
CA GLY A 215 13.53 5.16 3.74
C GLY A 215 12.02 5.20 3.96
N PHE A 216 11.36 6.34 3.71
CA PHE A 216 9.90 6.41 3.67
C PHE A 216 9.34 5.71 2.43
N GLN A 217 8.47 4.74 2.66
CA GLN A 217 7.64 4.10 1.66
C GLN A 217 6.30 4.80 1.60
N ILE A 218 5.96 5.34 0.44
CA ILE A 218 4.64 5.93 0.21
C ILE A 218 3.79 4.93 -0.57
N ARG A 219 2.54 4.77 -0.12
CA ARG A 219 1.56 3.89 -0.77
C ARG A 219 0.29 4.68 -1.02
N GLN A 220 -0.33 4.40 -2.15
CA GLN A 220 -1.65 4.93 -2.51
C GLN A 220 -2.71 3.83 -2.35
N TRP A 221 -3.89 4.24 -1.92
CA TRP A 221 -5.02 3.36 -1.62
C TRP A 221 -6.26 3.82 -2.37
N ASP A 222 -7.10 2.87 -2.77
CA ASP A 222 -8.43 3.18 -3.25
C ASP A 222 -9.40 3.42 -2.08
N ASN A 223 -10.68 3.66 -2.40
CA ASN A 223 -11.72 3.91 -1.41
C ASN A 223 -12.13 2.67 -0.62
N ASP A 224 -11.84 1.47 -1.14
CA ASP A 224 -12.18 0.18 -0.52
C ASP A 224 -11.05 -0.34 0.37
N GLY A 225 -9.93 0.39 0.46
CA GLY A 225 -8.76 0.04 1.24
C GLY A 225 -7.80 -0.93 0.53
N THR A 226 -7.96 -1.11 -0.78
CA THR A 226 -7.02 -1.88 -1.60
C THR A 226 -5.83 -1.00 -1.98
N MET A 227 -4.62 -1.54 -1.82
CA MET A 227 -3.41 -0.84 -2.22
C MET A 227 -3.35 -0.75 -3.75
N LEU A 228 -3.35 0.47 -4.29
CA LEU A 228 -3.16 0.73 -5.72
C LEU A 228 -1.70 0.55 -6.14
N GLY A 229 -0.77 0.90 -5.25
CA GLY A 229 0.66 0.70 -5.42
C GLY A 229 1.49 1.83 -4.80
N SER A 230 2.76 1.90 -5.18
CA SER A 230 3.70 2.97 -4.84
C SER A 230 3.94 3.92 -6.03
N TRP A 231 2.89 4.13 -6.85
CA TRP A 231 2.98 4.90 -8.08
C TRP A 231 3.13 6.39 -7.81
N ASN A 232 3.78 7.08 -8.74
CA ASN A 232 4.05 8.51 -8.67
C ASN A 232 2.92 9.33 -9.31
N TRP A 233 1.68 8.86 -9.33
CA TRP A 233 0.57 9.66 -9.86
C TRP A 233 -0.76 9.40 -9.14
N ALA A 234 -1.72 10.31 -9.31
CA ALA A 234 -3.08 10.14 -8.81
C ALA A 234 -4.12 10.69 -9.79
N LYS A 235 -5.31 10.07 -9.77
CA LYS A 235 -6.47 10.50 -10.52
C LYS A 235 -7.11 11.73 -9.89
N GLU A 236 -7.32 12.80 -10.68
CA GLU A 236 -8.14 13.94 -10.31
C GLU A 236 -9.61 13.63 -10.55
N TYR A 237 -9.96 13.20 -11.76
CA TYR A 237 -11.32 12.90 -12.14
C TYR A 237 -11.41 11.84 -13.23
N GLU A 238 -12.60 11.26 -13.36
CA GLU A 238 -13.01 10.46 -14.51
C GLU A 238 -14.34 10.97 -15.07
N ILE A 239 -14.54 10.77 -16.37
CA ILE A 239 -15.84 10.89 -17.01
C ILE A 239 -16.33 9.47 -17.28
N ASN A 240 -17.43 9.08 -16.62
CA ASN A 240 -17.98 7.73 -16.76
C ASN A 240 -18.67 7.53 -18.12
N SER A 241 -19.13 6.31 -18.39
CA SER A 241 -19.86 5.94 -19.62
C SER A 241 -21.14 6.74 -19.90
N LEU A 242 -21.67 7.46 -18.90
CA LEU A 242 -22.85 8.34 -19.01
C LEU A 242 -22.48 9.81 -19.23
N GLY A 243 -21.19 10.13 -19.32
CA GLY A 243 -20.70 11.50 -19.46
C GLY A 243 -20.70 12.32 -18.16
N GLN A 244 -20.83 11.66 -17.01
CA GLN A 244 -20.79 12.33 -15.72
C GLN A 244 -19.37 12.41 -15.20
N ARG A 245 -18.97 13.60 -14.73
CA ARG A 245 -17.68 13.81 -14.05
C ARG A 245 -17.75 13.31 -12.62
N ILE A 246 -16.81 12.43 -12.27
CA ILE A 246 -16.58 11.91 -10.92
C ILE A 246 -15.20 12.40 -10.50
N ASN A 247 -15.14 13.22 -9.45
CA ASN A 247 -13.87 13.66 -8.89
C ASN A 247 -13.36 12.66 -7.84
N HIS A 248 -12.04 12.51 -7.75
CA HIS A 248 -11.37 11.60 -6.85
C HIS A 248 -10.57 12.35 -5.79
N ILE A 249 -10.46 11.71 -4.63
CA ILE A 249 -9.56 12.11 -3.54
C ILE A 249 -8.53 11.00 -3.44
N ALA A 250 -7.25 11.36 -3.49
CA ALA A 250 -6.18 10.39 -3.39
C ALA A 250 -5.84 10.14 -1.91
N ASN A 251 -5.82 8.86 -1.51
CA ASN A 251 -5.50 8.43 -0.17
C ASN A 251 -4.07 7.87 -0.14
N PHE A 252 -3.25 8.37 0.78
CA PHE A 252 -1.85 8.01 0.91
C PHE A 252 -1.52 7.56 2.33
N THR A 253 -0.55 6.67 2.43
CA THR A 253 0.12 6.36 3.69
C THR A 253 1.63 6.48 3.50
N ALA A 254 2.32 7.00 4.50
CA ALA A 254 3.77 6.96 4.59
C ALA A 254 4.19 6.00 5.70
N PHE A 255 5.23 5.21 5.45
CA PHE A 255 5.80 4.31 6.43
C PHE A 255 7.32 4.33 6.36
N ALA A 256 7.99 4.52 7.49
CA ALA A 256 9.43 4.33 7.61
C ALA A 256 9.75 3.49 8.83
N ASN A 257 10.59 2.46 8.66
CA ASN A 257 11.06 1.61 9.74
C ASN A 257 12.52 1.95 10.07
N PHE A 258 12.79 2.21 11.34
CA PHE A 258 14.10 2.58 11.85
C PHE A 258 14.65 1.54 12.86
N GLY A 259 14.18 0.30 12.78
CA GLY A 259 14.62 -0.83 13.59
C GLY A 259 13.68 -1.10 14.76
N ILE A 260 13.93 -0.45 15.91
CA ILE A 260 13.08 -0.56 17.11
C ILE A 260 11.90 0.43 17.12
N ALA A 261 11.89 1.35 16.17
CA ALA A 261 10.88 2.39 16.00
C ALA A 261 10.43 2.45 14.54
N HIS A 262 9.23 2.94 14.32
CA HIS A 262 8.69 3.23 12.99
C HIS A 262 7.92 4.55 13.03
N VAL A 263 7.70 5.12 11.86
CA VAL A 263 6.89 6.33 11.67
C VAL A 263 5.84 5.98 10.63
N ASP A 264 4.57 6.24 10.98
CA ASP A 264 3.43 6.09 10.09
C ASP A 264 2.71 7.42 9.93
N ASP A 265 2.16 7.63 8.75
CA ASP A 265 1.29 8.75 8.48
C ASP A 265 0.24 8.34 7.46
N ALA A 266 -0.92 8.97 7.52
CA ALA A 266 -2.01 8.75 6.58
C ALA A 266 -2.69 10.07 6.28
N TRP A 267 -2.98 10.31 5.00
CA TRP A 267 -3.72 11.50 4.59
C TRP A 267 -4.45 11.30 3.29
N SER A 268 -5.39 12.21 3.05
CA SER A 268 -6.18 12.28 1.84
C SER A 268 -6.10 13.69 1.30
N GLN A 269 -5.91 13.84 -0.01
CA GLN A 269 -5.92 15.15 -0.65
C GLN A 269 -6.44 15.08 -2.08
N VAL A 270 -6.98 16.19 -2.55
CA VAL A 270 -7.32 16.38 -3.96
C VAL A 270 -6.04 16.75 -4.71
N ILE A 271 -5.83 16.15 -5.88
CA ILE A 271 -4.70 16.43 -6.76
C ILE A 271 -5.27 17.04 -8.04
N THR A 272 -4.88 18.27 -8.36
CA THR A 272 -5.40 19.03 -9.52
C THR A 272 -4.34 19.39 -10.55
N ASP A 273 -3.07 19.10 -10.25
CA ASP A 273 -1.89 19.36 -11.06
C ASP A 273 -0.72 18.49 -10.61
N ASN A 274 0.36 18.49 -11.39
CA ASN A 274 1.62 17.84 -11.00
C ASN A 274 2.10 18.43 -9.67
N THR A 275 2.13 17.61 -8.62
CA THR A 275 2.27 18.09 -7.25
C THR A 275 3.52 17.51 -6.57
N ALA A 276 4.34 18.38 -5.97
CA ALA A 276 5.35 17.95 -5.00
C ALA A 276 4.71 17.93 -3.59
N ILE A 277 4.65 16.75 -2.97
CA ILE A 277 4.12 16.57 -1.62
C ILE A 277 5.28 16.47 -0.64
N ILE A 278 5.42 17.50 0.20
CA ILE A 278 6.40 17.54 1.27
C ILE A 278 5.69 17.21 2.59
N ARG A 279 6.16 16.17 3.27
CA ARG A 279 5.69 15.77 4.60
C ARG A 279 6.78 16.02 5.63
N TYR A 280 6.38 16.61 6.74
CA TYR A 280 7.27 16.97 7.82
C TYR A 280 7.07 16.01 8.99
N PHE A 281 8.16 15.45 9.49
CA PHE A 281 8.18 14.53 10.62
C PHE A 281 9.12 15.05 11.70
N ASN A 282 8.72 15.01 12.97
CA ASN A 282 9.60 15.26 14.10
C ASN A 282 10.36 13.97 14.44
N LEU A 283 11.61 13.88 13.97
CA LEU A 283 12.48 12.72 14.16
C LEU A 283 13.58 12.99 15.21
N ASN A 284 13.41 14.00 16.05
CA ASN A 284 14.41 14.36 17.06
C ASN A 284 14.35 13.43 18.29
N VAL A 285 15.04 12.29 18.22
CA VAL A 285 15.10 11.30 19.33
C VAL A 285 15.59 11.90 20.64
N SER A 286 16.47 12.91 20.58
CA SER A 286 16.98 13.59 21.78
C SER A 286 15.91 14.41 22.52
N ALA A 287 14.73 14.62 21.93
CA ALA A 287 13.60 15.28 22.59
C ALA A 287 12.78 14.33 23.47
N ILE A 288 12.99 13.01 23.38
CA ILE A 288 12.31 12.02 24.23
C ILE A 288 12.98 12.02 25.60
N GLU A 289 12.19 12.08 26.68
CA GLU A 289 12.72 12.20 28.04
C GLU A 289 11.90 11.45 29.11
N TYR A 290 12.56 11.11 30.22
CA TYR A 290 11.87 10.73 31.46
C TYR A 290 11.38 11.99 32.18
N LYS A 291 10.06 12.17 32.28
CA LYS A 291 9.47 13.28 33.04
C LYS A 291 9.50 13.04 34.54
N SER A 292 9.19 11.83 34.97
CA SER A 292 9.10 11.50 36.38
C SER A 292 9.32 10.01 36.63
N ALA A 293 9.57 9.68 37.89
CA ALA A 293 9.52 8.31 38.37
C ALA A 293 9.01 8.28 39.81
N GLU A 294 8.03 7.41 40.06
CA GLU A 294 7.43 7.14 41.35
C GLU A 294 7.76 5.72 41.78
N VAL A 295 8.12 5.55 43.05
CA VAL A 295 8.44 4.23 43.61
C VAL A 295 7.30 3.82 44.52
N TYR A 296 6.83 2.59 44.37
CA TYR A 296 5.83 1.99 45.24
C TYR A 296 6.43 0.75 45.89
N ALA A 297 6.24 0.60 47.20
CA ALA A 297 6.63 -0.58 47.96
C ALA A 297 5.38 -1.31 48.46
N SER A 298 5.17 -2.54 48.00
CA SER A 298 4.02 -3.38 48.35
C SER A 298 2.67 -2.66 48.18
N GLY A 299 2.54 -1.90 47.10
CA GLY A 299 1.32 -1.16 46.73
C GLY A 299 1.15 0.23 47.35
N LYS A 300 2.09 0.69 48.19
CA LYS A 300 2.06 2.05 48.77
C LYS A 300 3.15 2.92 48.15
N LEU A 301 2.83 4.18 47.87
CA LEU A 301 3.81 5.16 47.41
C LEU A 301 4.92 5.28 48.46
N TRP A 302 6.16 5.12 48.01
CA TRP A 302 7.36 5.24 48.83
C TRP A 302 7.82 6.70 48.85
N GLU A 303 8.13 7.19 50.06
CA GLU A 303 8.67 8.52 50.25
C GLU A 303 10.17 8.47 50.59
N PRO A 304 10.98 9.44 50.14
CA PRO A 304 12.39 9.52 50.48
C PRO A 304 12.66 9.42 51.98
N GLY A 305 13.52 8.47 52.37
CA GLY A 305 13.88 8.20 53.77
C GLY A 305 13.07 7.09 54.44
N GLN A 306 12.07 6.50 53.77
CA GLN A 306 11.38 5.31 54.27
C GLN A 306 12.20 4.04 54.02
N VAL A 307 12.24 3.14 55.01
CA VAL A 307 12.85 1.81 54.90
C VAL A 307 11.82 0.81 54.39
N VAL A 308 12.13 0.16 53.27
CA VAL A 308 11.30 -0.88 52.66
C VAL A 308 11.70 -2.24 53.25
N PRO A 309 10.75 -3.07 53.74
CA PRO A 309 11.09 -4.41 54.21
C PRO A 309 11.63 -5.28 53.07
N LYS A 310 12.64 -6.10 53.37
CA LYS A 310 13.11 -7.16 52.47
C LYS A 310 11.93 -8.04 52.00
N TRP A 311 11.99 -8.47 50.75
CA TRP A 311 10.97 -9.24 50.04
C TRP A 311 9.70 -8.48 49.66
N SER A 312 9.64 -7.17 49.94
CA SER A 312 8.59 -6.30 49.38
C SER A 312 8.67 -6.25 47.85
N HIS A 313 7.52 -6.09 47.21
CA HIS A 313 7.46 -5.83 45.78
C HIS A 313 7.68 -4.33 45.55
N ILE A 314 8.81 -3.97 44.94
CA ILE A 314 9.11 -2.61 44.53
C ILE A 314 8.67 -2.45 43.09
N ASN A 315 7.74 -1.53 42.86
CA ASN A 315 7.32 -1.10 41.53
C ASN A 315 7.85 0.30 41.28
N VAL A 316 8.49 0.52 40.14
CA VAL A 316 8.87 1.87 39.71
C VAL A 316 8.02 2.23 38.51
N LEU A 317 7.14 3.21 38.69
CA LEU A 317 6.36 3.79 37.60
C LEU A 317 7.16 4.94 37.02
N VAL A 318 7.52 4.85 35.75
CA VAL A 318 8.27 5.89 35.02
C VAL A 318 7.37 6.53 33.97
N THR A 319 7.32 7.86 33.96
CA THR A 319 6.62 8.60 32.90
C THR A 319 7.62 9.04 31.84
N ILE A 320 7.40 8.60 30.61
CA ILE A 320 8.20 8.95 29.43
C ILE A 320 7.36 9.87 28.55
N ASN A 321 7.95 10.97 28.11
CA ASN A 321 7.35 11.88 27.14
C ASN A 321 8.00 11.66 25.78
N ASN A 322 7.17 11.33 24.78
CA ASN A 322 7.59 11.20 23.40
C ASN A 322 6.95 12.30 22.56
N PRO A 323 7.62 13.46 22.38
CA PRO A 323 7.10 14.54 21.54
C PRO A 323 7.37 14.32 20.04
N THR A 324 7.86 13.15 19.64
CA THR A 324 8.29 12.83 18.28
C THR A 324 7.25 11.98 17.55
N ASP A 325 7.42 11.82 16.24
CA ASP A 325 6.57 10.96 15.41
C ASP A 325 7.00 9.49 15.43
N TYR A 326 8.04 9.14 16.20
CA TYR A 326 8.42 7.74 16.38
C TYR A 326 7.39 6.99 17.21
N ASN A 327 6.95 5.86 16.67
CA ASN A 327 6.22 4.83 17.37
C ASN A 327 7.17 3.69 17.72
N PHE A 328 7.36 3.43 19.02
CA PHE A 328 8.10 2.28 19.48
C PHE A 328 7.16 1.20 20.01
N SER A 329 6.98 0.13 19.24
CA SER A 329 6.06 -0.94 19.62
C SER A 329 6.60 -1.86 20.74
N ASN A 330 7.91 -1.84 20.98
CA ASN A 330 8.53 -2.72 21.98
C ASN A 330 9.85 -2.14 22.50
N LEU A 331 9.77 -1.20 23.44
CA LEU A 331 10.92 -0.70 24.19
C LEU A 331 11.09 -1.46 25.50
N PHE A 332 12.33 -1.68 25.91
CA PHE A 332 12.62 -2.30 27.20
C PHE A 332 12.94 -1.26 28.26
N LEU A 333 12.29 -1.39 29.41
CA LEU A 333 12.73 -0.84 30.68
C LEU A 333 13.66 -1.84 31.33
N ASN A 334 14.87 -1.43 31.70
CA ASN A 334 15.78 -2.24 32.50
C ASN A 334 16.00 -1.57 33.85
N MET A 335 15.96 -2.36 34.92
CA MET A 335 16.34 -1.92 36.26
C MET A 335 17.70 -2.53 36.62
N ASP A 336 18.64 -1.64 36.95
CA ASP A 336 19.94 -1.98 37.50
C ASP A 336 19.98 -1.56 38.97
N ILE A 337 20.64 -2.35 39.82
CA ILE A 337 20.74 -2.07 41.26
C ILE A 337 22.20 -1.95 41.63
N ASN A 338 22.60 -0.79 42.18
CA ASN A 338 23.99 -0.49 42.52
C ASN A 338 24.95 -0.74 41.34
N ASN A 339 24.52 -0.39 40.12
CA ASN A 339 25.21 -0.60 38.85
C ASN A 339 25.39 -2.07 38.42
N ASN A 340 24.81 -3.03 39.14
CA ASN A 340 24.71 -4.40 38.66
C ASN A 340 23.52 -4.50 37.71
N GLN A 341 23.75 -5.00 36.50
CA GLN A 341 22.77 -4.99 35.43
C GLN A 341 21.75 -6.12 35.54
N GLY A 342 20.54 -5.88 35.02
CA GLY A 342 19.58 -6.95 34.70
C GLY A 342 18.79 -7.51 35.89
N PHE A 343 18.45 -6.67 36.87
CA PHE A 343 17.63 -7.10 38.02
C PHE A 343 16.17 -7.28 37.65
N ALA A 344 15.67 -6.44 36.76
CA ALA A 344 14.35 -6.57 36.17
C ALA A 344 14.36 -6.03 34.74
N ARG A 345 13.46 -6.55 33.92
CA ARG A 345 13.17 -6.05 32.59
C ARG A 345 11.67 -6.10 32.37
N ASP A 346 11.12 -5.03 31.80
CA ASP A 346 9.74 -5.00 31.33
C ASP A 346 9.68 -4.35 29.94
N SER A 347 8.60 -4.60 29.19
CA SER A 347 8.37 -4.05 27.85
C SER A 347 7.28 -2.98 27.89
N ILE A 348 7.50 -1.88 27.18
CA ILE A 348 6.53 -0.80 27.02
C ILE A 348 6.36 -0.44 25.55
N VAL A 349 5.16 0.01 25.21
CA VAL A 349 4.88 0.68 23.94
C VAL A 349 5.02 2.19 24.17
N LEU A 350 5.74 2.89 23.30
CA LEU A 350 5.86 4.34 23.35
C LEU A 350 5.25 4.93 22.06
N PRO A 351 3.95 5.28 22.07
CA PRO A 351 3.29 5.91 20.94
C PRO A 351 3.86 7.31 20.67
N PRO A 352 3.70 7.82 19.42
CA PRO A 352 4.15 9.14 19.03
C PRO A 352 3.29 10.24 19.67
N ASN A 353 3.88 11.41 19.90
CA ASN A 353 3.21 12.62 20.40
C ASN A 353 2.42 12.44 21.70
N GLU A 354 2.85 11.51 22.57
CA GLU A 354 2.14 11.12 23.78
C GLU A 354 3.07 10.93 24.98
N GLU A 355 2.47 10.90 26.18
CA GLU A 355 3.13 10.46 27.41
C GLU A 355 2.71 9.03 27.74
N THR A 356 3.67 8.21 28.14
CA THR A 356 3.42 6.83 28.57
C THR A 356 3.96 6.58 29.96
N VAL A 357 3.19 5.85 30.76
CA VAL A 357 3.62 5.35 32.06
C VAL A 357 4.05 3.89 31.91
N GLY A 358 5.34 3.64 32.06
CA GLY A 358 5.90 2.31 32.17
C GLY A 358 5.98 1.86 33.64
N ASN A 359 5.81 0.57 33.90
CA ASN A 359 6.02 -0.01 35.22
C ASN A 359 7.17 -1.02 35.12
N ILE A 360 8.00 -1.09 36.16
CA ILE A 360 9.00 -2.14 36.29
C ILE A 360 9.06 -2.62 37.73
N SER A 361 8.99 -3.93 37.90
CA SER A 361 8.85 -4.57 39.20
C SER A 361 10.10 -5.35 39.58
N TRP A 362 10.52 -5.20 40.84
CA TRP A 362 11.60 -5.97 41.44
C TRP A 362 11.20 -6.42 42.84
N GLN A 363 11.51 -7.67 43.19
CA GLN A 363 11.34 -8.15 44.56
C GLN A 363 12.59 -7.81 45.38
N ALA A 364 12.42 -7.05 46.47
CA ALA A 364 13.49 -6.47 47.29
C ALA A 364 14.36 -7.52 48.01
N SER A 365 15.21 -8.23 47.28
CA SER A 365 15.97 -9.39 47.75
C SER A 365 17.31 -9.03 48.40
N ILE A 366 17.79 -7.79 48.21
CA ILE A 366 19.06 -7.27 48.74
C ILE A 366 18.76 -6.22 49.80
N GLU A 367 19.50 -6.25 50.91
CA GLU A 367 19.40 -5.26 52.00
C GLU A 367 20.43 -4.12 51.83
N GLY A 368 20.14 -2.98 52.44
CA GLY A 368 20.98 -1.79 52.47
C GLY A 368 20.44 -0.64 51.62
N PRO A 369 21.21 0.46 51.51
CA PRO A 369 20.90 1.54 50.59
C PRO A 369 21.17 1.08 49.14
N LEU A 370 20.13 1.12 48.32
CA LEU A 370 20.17 0.66 46.93
C LEU A 370 19.89 1.82 45.97
N SER A 371 20.78 2.01 45.00
CA SER A 371 20.54 2.87 43.84
C SER A 371 19.84 2.05 42.76
N LEU A 372 18.56 2.31 42.55
CA LEU A 372 17.79 1.79 41.43
C LEU A 372 18.02 2.71 40.23
N ARG A 373 18.65 2.21 39.17
CA ARG A 373 18.79 2.92 37.90
C ARG A 373 17.87 2.27 36.88
N ILE A 374 16.97 3.06 36.32
CA ILE A 374 16.03 2.64 35.29
C ILE A 374 16.58 3.17 33.97
N THR A 375 16.68 2.30 32.96
CA THR A 375 17.20 2.66 31.65
C THR A 375 16.30 2.17 30.52
N THR A 376 16.24 2.98 29.46
CA THR A 376 15.63 2.63 28.17
C THR A 376 16.62 2.98 27.06
N ASN A 377 16.88 2.04 26.16
CA ASN A 377 17.70 2.28 24.98
C ASN A 377 16.79 2.70 23.81
N LEU A 378 17.05 3.87 23.22
CA LEU A 378 16.37 4.40 22.04
C LEU A 378 17.26 4.32 20.78
N GLU A 379 18.27 3.46 20.79
CA GLU A 379 19.20 3.27 19.67
C GLU A 379 18.44 2.89 18.39
N ILE A 380 18.44 3.84 17.47
CA ILE A 380 17.77 3.76 16.17
C ILE A 380 18.87 3.69 15.09
N ALA A 381 18.67 2.86 14.06
CA ALA A 381 19.72 2.49 13.10
C ALA A 381 20.38 3.65 12.32
N LEU A 382 19.82 4.86 12.36
CA LEU A 382 20.34 6.05 11.68
C LEU A 382 21.14 7.01 12.59
N LEU A 383 21.13 6.81 13.90
CA LEU A 383 21.83 7.69 14.85
C LEU A 383 23.16 7.06 15.26
N ALA A 384 24.26 7.79 15.08
CA ALA A 384 25.59 7.41 15.59
C ALA A 384 25.72 7.56 17.11
N ASP A 385 24.67 8.06 17.78
CA ASP A 385 24.65 8.36 19.21
C ASP A 385 23.78 7.33 19.96
N ASN A 386 24.38 6.67 20.95
CA ASN A 386 23.67 5.81 21.90
C ASN A 386 22.71 6.65 22.75
N SER A 387 21.48 6.81 22.30
CA SER A 387 20.40 7.51 23.02
C SER A 387 19.81 6.61 24.13
N THR A 388 20.56 6.44 25.22
CA THR A 388 20.05 5.77 26.42
C THR A 388 19.44 6.79 27.38
N LEU A 389 18.13 6.69 27.63
CA LEU A 389 17.48 7.39 28.73
C LEU A 389 17.80 6.69 30.04
N SER A 390 18.08 7.47 31.08
CA SER A 390 18.25 6.90 32.42
C SER A 390 17.75 7.81 33.52
N LEU A 391 17.18 7.22 34.56
CA LEU A 391 16.78 7.88 35.78
C LEU A 391 17.19 7.03 36.99
N SER A 392 17.61 7.67 38.07
CA SER A 392 18.00 6.98 39.30
C SER A 392 17.11 7.35 40.49
N LYS A 393 16.81 6.36 41.33
CA LYS A 393 16.14 6.48 42.62
C LYS A 393 16.94 5.74 43.68
N PHE A 394 16.91 6.22 44.91
CA PHE A 394 17.55 5.56 46.04
C PHE A 394 16.49 4.97 46.94
N VAL A 395 16.59 3.69 47.28
CA VAL A 395 15.66 3.00 48.19
C VAL A 395 16.48 2.32 49.28
N GLU A 396 16.09 2.49 50.54
CA GLU A 396 16.69 1.77 51.65
C GLU A 396 15.89 0.50 51.93
N VAL A 397 16.51 -0.67 51.75
CA VAL A 397 15.86 -1.96 52.04
C VAL A 397 16.40 -2.49 53.37
N GLY A 398 15.53 -2.61 54.37
CA GLY A 398 15.89 -3.11 55.69
C GLY A 398 15.37 -4.52 55.93
N SER A 399 16.00 -5.24 56.86
CA SER A 399 15.40 -6.44 57.44
C SER A 399 14.00 -6.09 57.95
N LYS A 400 13.01 -6.96 57.71
CA LYS A 400 11.67 -6.84 58.31
C LYS A 400 11.88 -6.56 59.80
N SER A 401 11.49 -5.38 60.28
CA SER A 401 11.51 -5.12 61.72
C SER A 401 10.68 -6.22 62.37
N ALA A 402 11.17 -6.74 63.49
CA ALA A 402 10.59 -7.87 64.20
C ALA A 402 9.25 -7.54 64.89
N ASP A 403 8.40 -6.71 64.27
CA ASP A 403 7.09 -6.31 64.79
C ASP A 403 5.92 -7.01 64.09
N ASP A 404 6.16 -7.74 63.00
CA ASP A 404 5.24 -8.80 62.59
C ASP A 404 5.80 -10.15 63.05
N LYS A 405 5.69 -10.41 64.36
CA LYS A 405 5.46 -11.79 64.77
C LYS A 405 4.16 -12.20 64.09
N GLU A 406 4.24 -13.02 63.05
CA GLU A 406 3.20 -14.01 62.84
C GLU A 406 3.06 -14.74 64.18
N SER A 407 2.05 -14.36 64.95
CA SER A 407 1.61 -15.17 66.08
C SER A 407 1.06 -16.44 65.46
N GLY A 408 1.94 -17.40 65.17
CA GLY A 408 1.54 -18.76 64.86
C GLY A 408 0.51 -19.15 65.91
N ASN A 409 -0.69 -19.51 65.44
CA ASN A 409 -1.87 -19.56 66.27
C ASN A 409 -1.67 -20.60 67.40
N MET A 410 -1.29 -20.12 68.58
CA MET A 410 -1.02 -20.95 69.75
C MET A 410 -2.25 -21.78 70.11
N PHE A 411 -3.46 -21.29 69.78
CA PHE A 411 -4.70 -22.05 69.91
C PHE A 411 -4.75 -23.28 69.01
N ALA A 412 -4.24 -23.23 67.78
CA ALA A 412 -4.20 -24.40 66.90
C ALA A 412 -3.27 -25.48 67.46
N LEU A 413 -2.12 -25.09 68.02
CA LEU A 413 -1.20 -26.01 68.71
C LEU A 413 -1.80 -26.56 70.01
N PHE A 414 -2.54 -25.76 70.78
CA PHE A 414 -3.28 -26.23 71.95
C PHE A 414 -4.42 -27.19 71.60
N VAL A 415 -5.13 -26.95 70.49
CA VAL A 415 -6.18 -27.86 69.99
C VAL A 415 -5.57 -29.18 69.54
N ILE A 416 -4.45 -29.16 68.80
CA ILE A 416 -3.73 -30.38 68.41
C ILE A 416 -3.20 -31.12 69.64
N LEU A 417 -2.67 -30.41 70.64
CA LEU A 417 -2.22 -31.01 71.89
C LEU A 417 -3.38 -31.67 72.65
N MET A 418 -4.53 -31.00 72.74
CA MET A 418 -5.76 -31.53 73.35
C MET A 418 -6.23 -32.81 72.65
N ILE A 419 -6.29 -32.81 71.31
CA ILE A 419 -6.67 -33.99 70.51
C ILE A 419 -5.68 -35.13 70.75
N LEU A 420 -4.38 -34.86 70.73
CA LEU A 420 -3.36 -35.89 70.96
C LEU A 420 -3.43 -36.44 72.40
N THR A 421 -3.70 -35.61 73.40
CA THR A 421 -3.95 -36.10 74.78
C THR A 421 -5.24 -36.89 74.88
N LEU A 422 -6.30 -36.52 74.16
CA LEU A 422 -7.56 -37.28 74.15
C LEU A 422 -7.38 -38.64 73.47
N CYS A 423 -6.69 -38.68 72.33
CA CYS A 423 -6.35 -39.92 71.62
C CYS A 423 -5.43 -40.80 72.47
N SER A 424 -4.45 -40.21 73.16
CA SER A 424 -3.58 -40.95 74.08
C SER A 424 -4.34 -41.49 75.29
N TYR A 425 -5.33 -40.74 75.80
CA TYR A 425 -6.22 -41.19 76.87
C TYR A 425 -7.11 -42.35 76.41
N ILE A 426 -7.72 -42.27 75.23
CA ILE A 426 -8.56 -43.33 74.66
C ILE A 426 -7.76 -44.63 74.42
N ILE A 427 -6.52 -44.50 73.91
CA ILE A 427 -5.62 -45.65 73.71
C ILE A 427 -5.14 -46.24 75.05
N TYR A 428 -4.92 -45.41 76.08
CA TYR A 428 -4.42 -45.85 77.39
C TYR A 428 -5.52 -46.34 78.33
N SER A 429 -6.74 -45.82 78.25
CA SER A 429 -7.85 -46.17 79.15
C SER A 429 -8.60 -47.42 78.71
N GLY A 430 -8.30 -47.98 77.55
CA GLY A 430 -8.88 -49.24 77.08
C GLY A 430 -10.41 -49.24 77.11
N ALA A 431 -11.05 -48.13 76.73
CA ALA A 431 -12.50 -48.04 76.64
C ALA A 431 -12.98 -48.68 75.32
N GLU A 432 -12.71 -49.98 75.17
CA GLU A 432 -13.57 -50.87 74.42
C GLU A 432 -14.72 -51.24 75.37
N ASP A 433 -15.87 -50.58 75.22
CA ASP A 433 -17.13 -51.22 75.54
C ASP A 433 -18.07 -50.97 74.38
N ALA A 434 -18.30 -52.06 73.66
CA ALA A 434 -19.20 -52.19 72.54
C ALA A 434 -20.64 -51.96 72.98
N ASP A 435 -21.40 -51.19 72.19
CA ASP A 435 -22.82 -51.45 72.03
C ASP A 435 -23.11 -51.55 70.53
N GLU A 436 -23.91 -52.58 70.24
CA GLU A 436 -24.19 -53.17 68.94
C GLU A 436 -24.85 -52.19 67.97
N LEU A 437 -24.51 -52.37 66.69
CA LEU A 437 -25.03 -51.63 65.53
C LEU A 437 -26.55 -51.81 65.35
N SER A 438 -27.26 -50.74 64.97
CA SER A 438 -28.55 -50.86 64.26
C SER A 438 -28.39 -50.51 62.78
N GLU A 439 -28.87 -51.41 61.92
CA GLU A 439 -28.73 -51.46 60.46
C GLU A 439 -29.37 -50.28 59.66
N GLU A 440 -29.82 -49.20 60.30
CA GLU A 440 -30.45 -48.05 59.61
C GLU A 440 -29.46 -46.94 59.18
N ASP A 441 -28.30 -46.81 59.83
CA ASP A 441 -27.36 -45.70 59.57
C ASP A 441 -26.34 -45.97 58.44
N ILE A 442 -26.36 -47.18 57.84
CA ILE A 442 -25.49 -47.55 56.71
C ILE A 442 -26.16 -47.23 55.35
N SER A 443 -27.31 -46.55 55.34
CA SER A 443 -28.10 -46.29 54.12
C SER A 443 -27.81 -44.95 53.40
N LEU A 444 -26.81 -44.17 53.81
CA LEU A 444 -26.47 -42.89 53.12
C LEU A 444 -25.06 -42.82 52.54
N ALA A 445 -24.31 -43.93 52.59
CA ALA A 445 -23.01 -44.04 51.91
C ALA A 445 -23.05 -45.20 50.92
N SER A 446 -23.14 -44.86 49.63
CA SER A 446 -22.93 -45.68 48.43
C SER A 446 -24.05 -46.59 47.90
N GLU A 447 -24.91 -46.02 47.05
CA GLU A 447 -25.46 -46.58 45.80
C GLU A 447 -25.77 -45.33 44.92
N ASN A 448 -25.16 -45.05 43.77
CA ASN A 448 -24.93 -45.89 42.61
C ASN A 448 -23.63 -45.50 41.88
N ARG A 449 -22.71 -46.46 41.76
CA ARG A 449 -22.07 -46.76 40.47
C ARG A 449 -23.04 -47.72 39.77
N ASP A 450 -23.37 -47.53 38.49
CA ASP A 450 -22.54 -48.12 37.45
C ASP A 450 -23.03 -47.81 36.03
N SER A 451 -22.03 -47.92 35.17
CA SER A 451 -21.95 -47.87 33.71
C SER A 451 -22.75 -48.95 32.95
N LYS A 452 -23.17 -48.62 31.71
CA LYS A 452 -22.96 -49.36 30.43
C LYS A 452 -23.73 -48.70 29.28
N ASP A 453 -23.04 -48.26 28.23
CA ASP A 453 -22.83 -48.95 26.91
C ASP A 453 -24.18 -49.28 26.23
N ASP A 454 -24.46 -48.99 24.96
CA ASP A 454 -23.59 -48.81 23.79
C ASP A 454 -24.40 -48.23 22.60
N ASN A 455 -23.66 -47.87 21.55
CA ASN A 455 -24.03 -47.73 20.13
C ASN A 455 -24.58 -46.41 19.53
N SER A 456 -23.67 -45.79 18.79
CA SER A 456 -23.66 -45.59 17.31
C SER A 456 -24.73 -44.75 16.62
N ASP A 457 -24.21 -43.80 15.81
CA ASP A 457 -24.57 -43.46 14.40
C ASP A 457 -24.37 -41.95 14.22
N GLU A 458 -23.30 -41.53 13.54
CA GLU A 458 -23.19 -41.22 12.10
C GLU A 458 -23.39 -39.71 11.81
N GLU A 459 -22.44 -39.16 11.03
CA GLU A 459 -22.54 -38.00 10.11
C GLU A 459 -23.00 -36.65 10.73
N GLU A 460 -22.24 -35.55 10.69
CA GLU A 460 -21.51 -34.87 9.60
C GLU A 460 -20.41 -33.95 10.20
#